data_AF-A0A921QY64-F1
#
_entry.id   AF-A0A921QY64-F1
#
_cell.length_a   1.000
_cell.length_b   1.000
_cell.length_c   1.000
_cell.angle_alpha   90.00
_cell.angle_beta   90.00
_cell.angle_gamma   90.00
#
_symmetry.space_group_name_H-M   'P 1'
#
loop_
_entity.id
_entity.type
_entity.pdbx_description
1 polymer ?
#
loop_
_entity_poly.entity_id
_entity_poly.type
_entity_poly.pdbx_seq_one_letter_code
_entity_poly.pdbx_strand_id
1 'polypeptide(L)'
;MDFHGCWVKTTRVYRSGVSDDHLMETAEKMYADEHKDKEFVLKHIWKVVRGERKWSAYVKKKHEKEKNKDATNKLPEVVNLEDNPNIRPPGQKKAKHELYAKRKTPEVYSTISEKLDKFIEVSIVARKDREKMLETQKILANSKVEAARLNDKAAEKNLKCKMLDTYRELLLAPTTNMNAHALAEREKAMESMRLALFATNN
;
A
#
# COMPACT_ATOMS: atom_id res chain seq x y z
N MET A 1 14.62 14.33 -23.93
CA MET A 1 13.87 13.06 -23.80
C MET A 1 12.54 13.30 -23.10
N ASP A 2 11.46 12.64 -23.53
CA ASP A 2 10.17 12.73 -22.82
C ASP A 2 10.27 12.10 -21.41
N PHE A 3 9.47 12.58 -20.46
CA PHE A 3 9.45 12.06 -19.09
C PHE A 3 9.23 10.54 -19.02
N HIS A 4 8.36 9.99 -19.88
CA HIS A 4 8.14 8.55 -19.96
C HIS A 4 9.43 7.78 -20.36
N GLY A 5 10.26 8.38 -21.20
CA GLY A 5 11.57 7.84 -21.57
C GLY A 5 12.55 7.83 -20.40
N CYS A 6 12.62 8.92 -19.62
CA CYS A 6 13.43 9.00 -18.40
C CYS A 6 13.00 7.95 -17.38
N TRP A 7 11.68 7.75 -17.23
CA TRP A 7 11.13 6.72 -16.37
C TRP A 7 11.54 5.29 -16.82
N VAL A 8 11.40 4.97 -18.10
CA VAL A 8 11.77 3.65 -18.64
C VAL A 8 13.26 3.37 -18.48
N LYS A 9 14.12 4.36 -18.67
CA LYS A 9 15.56 4.23 -18.39
C LYS A 9 15.82 3.94 -16.92
N THR A 10 15.23 4.73 -16.02
CA THR A 10 15.41 4.60 -14.57
C THR A 10 14.96 3.24 -14.07
N THR A 11 13.75 2.81 -14.44
CA THR A 11 13.20 1.48 -14.08
C THR A 11 13.99 0.31 -14.64
N ARG A 12 14.59 0.46 -15.82
CA ARG A 12 15.45 -0.58 -16.40
C ARG A 12 16.74 -0.75 -15.59
N VAL A 13 17.31 0.36 -15.09
CA VAL A 13 18.56 0.36 -14.32
C VAL A 13 18.32 -0.15 -12.89
N TYR A 14 17.23 0.26 -12.24
CA TYR A 14 16.96 0.02 -10.82
C TYR A 14 15.81 -0.99 -10.59
N ARG A 15 15.80 -2.09 -11.34
CA ARG A 15 14.67 -3.02 -11.45
C ARG A 15 14.28 -3.75 -10.14
N SER A 16 15.13 -3.75 -9.12
CA SER A 16 14.90 -4.45 -7.85
C SER A 16 15.38 -3.65 -6.63
N GLY A 17 14.57 -3.60 -5.57
CA GLY A 17 14.97 -3.07 -4.26
C GLY A 17 14.76 -1.57 -4.04
N VAL A 18 14.27 -0.85 -5.06
CA VAL A 18 14.06 0.60 -5.01
C VAL A 18 12.55 0.91 -4.98
N SER A 19 12.15 1.83 -4.10
CA SER A 19 10.75 2.29 -4.00
C SER A 19 10.34 3.08 -5.24
N ASP A 20 9.06 3.03 -5.60
CA ASP A 20 8.53 3.75 -6.76
C ASP A 20 8.75 5.27 -6.67
N ASP A 21 8.73 5.81 -5.44
CA ASP A 21 8.97 7.23 -5.20
C ASP A 21 10.44 7.63 -5.46
N HIS A 22 11.40 6.76 -5.14
CA HIS A 22 12.81 7.03 -5.46
C HIS A 22 13.10 6.92 -6.96
N LEU A 23 12.44 6.00 -7.66
CA LEU A 23 12.49 5.92 -9.12
C LEU A 23 11.90 7.18 -9.76
N MET A 24 10.87 7.76 -9.15
CA MET A 24 10.23 8.99 -9.63
C MET A 24 11.17 10.19 -9.49
N GLU A 25 11.77 10.35 -8.32
CA GLU A 25 12.75 11.41 -8.06
C GLU A 25 13.94 11.31 -9.03
N THR A 26 14.43 10.10 -9.27
CA THR A 26 15.53 9.86 -10.20
C THR A 26 15.13 10.20 -11.65
N ALA A 27 13.92 9.82 -12.07
CA ALA A 27 13.40 10.15 -13.41
C ALA A 27 13.15 11.66 -13.59
N GLU A 28 12.71 12.35 -12.55
CA GLU A 28 12.54 13.82 -12.52
C GLU A 28 13.86 14.54 -12.66
N LYS A 29 14.88 14.10 -11.93
CA LYS A 29 16.24 14.63 -12.06
C LYS A 29 16.76 14.47 -13.49
N MET A 30 16.65 13.27 -14.06
CA MET A 30 17.05 13.02 -15.46
C MET A 30 16.27 13.90 -16.45
N TYR A 31 14.98 14.18 -16.18
CA TYR A 31 14.18 15.06 -17.02
C TYR A 31 14.63 16.52 -16.91
N ALA A 32 14.85 17.00 -15.69
CA ALA A 32 15.32 18.36 -15.40
C ALA A 32 16.67 18.64 -16.05
N ASP A 33 17.63 17.72 -15.92
CA ASP A 33 18.96 17.80 -16.54
C ASP A 33 18.87 18.01 -18.06
N GLU A 34 17.92 17.34 -18.72
CA GLU A 34 17.72 17.45 -20.17
C GLU A 34 16.85 18.64 -20.59
N HIS A 35 16.13 19.29 -19.66
CA HIS A 35 15.11 20.30 -19.96
C HIS A 35 15.39 21.66 -19.31
N LYS A 36 16.66 21.98 -19.05
CA LYS A 36 17.09 23.26 -18.42
C LYS A 36 16.46 23.46 -17.03
N ASP A 37 16.58 22.44 -16.19
CA ASP A 37 16.08 22.43 -14.81
C ASP A 37 14.57 22.67 -14.67
N LYS A 38 13.81 22.37 -15.73
CA LYS A 38 12.35 22.45 -15.68
C LYS A 38 11.77 21.24 -14.98
N GLU A 39 10.97 21.50 -13.95
CA GLU A 39 10.23 20.48 -13.24
C GLU A 39 9.10 19.87 -14.09
N PHE A 40 8.87 18.58 -13.93
CA PHE A 40 7.77 17.88 -14.59
C PHE A 40 6.45 18.10 -13.83
N VAL A 41 5.61 19.00 -14.34
CA VAL A 41 4.38 19.45 -13.67
C VAL A 41 3.27 18.38 -13.62
N LEU A 42 3.28 17.37 -14.51
CA LEU A 42 2.21 16.37 -14.63
C LEU A 42 2.47 15.07 -13.85
N LYS A 43 3.32 15.12 -12.82
CA LYS A 43 3.73 13.97 -11.99
C LYS A 43 2.55 13.12 -11.50
N HIS A 44 1.54 13.76 -10.92
CA HIS A 44 0.39 13.06 -10.34
C HIS A 44 -0.40 12.28 -11.40
N ILE A 45 -0.76 12.95 -12.51
CA ILE A 45 -1.49 12.35 -13.62
C ILE A 45 -0.67 11.19 -14.22
N TRP A 46 0.64 11.39 -14.36
CA TRP A 46 1.52 10.36 -14.89
C TRP A 46 1.59 9.12 -13.97
N LYS A 47 1.65 9.30 -12.62
CA LYS A 47 1.61 8.19 -11.64
C LYS A 47 0.32 7.37 -11.73
N VAL A 48 -0.82 8.02 -12.01
CA VAL A 48 -2.11 7.34 -12.22
C VAL A 48 -2.14 6.58 -13.54
N VAL A 49 -1.69 7.21 -14.63
CA VAL A 49 -1.90 6.70 -15.99
C VAL A 49 -0.86 5.65 -16.41
N ARG A 50 0.36 5.69 -15.88
CA ARG A 50 1.47 4.80 -16.27
C ARG A 50 1.17 3.30 -16.18
N GLY A 51 0.35 2.88 -15.21
CA GLY A 51 -0.01 1.48 -14.96
C GLY A 51 -1.25 1.02 -15.70
N GLU A 52 -1.96 1.94 -16.36
CA GLU A 52 -3.20 1.62 -17.05
C GLU A 52 -2.95 0.79 -18.31
N ARG A 53 -3.75 -0.26 -18.50
CA ARG A 53 -3.65 -1.15 -19.67
C ARG A 53 -3.84 -0.38 -20.99
N LYS A 54 -4.75 0.61 -20.98
CA LYS A 54 -5.00 1.47 -22.14
C LYS A 54 -3.79 2.34 -22.49
N TRP A 55 -3.11 2.88 -21.47
CA TRP A 55 -1.91 3.70 -21.66
C TRP A 55 -0.74 2.87 -22.23
N SER A 56 -0.51 1.68 -21.67
CA SER A 56 0.53 0.76 -22.16
C SER A 56 0.32 0.41 -23.64
N ALA A 57 -0.93 0.13 -24.04
CA ALA A 57 -1.27 -0.14 -25.43
C ALA A 57 -1.05 1.09 -26.34
N TYR A 58 -1.39 2.30 -25.86
CA TYR A 58 -1.15 3.55 -26.58
C TYR A 58 0.33 3.81 -26.81
N VAL A 59 1.17 3.69 -25.77
CA VAL A 59 2.61 3.88 -25.86
C VAL A 59 3.23 2.90 -26.87
N LYS A 60 2.85 1.62 -26.80
CA LYS A 60 3.33 0.60 -27.74
C LYS A 60 2.99 0.96 -29.19
N LYS A 61 1.75 1.38 -29.44
CA LYS A 61 1.28 1.82 -30.77
C LYS A 61 2.02 3.07 -31.26
N LYS A 62 2.34 4.02 -30.38
CA LYS A 62 3.13 5.22 -30.73
C LYS A 62 4.53 4.83 -31.17
N HIS A 63 5.19 3.94 -30.42
CA HIS A 63 6.53 3.46 -30.72
C HIS A 63 6.60 2.65 -32.03
N GLU A 64 5.58 1.85 -32.34
CA GLU A 64 5.46 1.12 -33.62
C GLU A 64 5.27 2.08 -34.80
N LYS A 65 4.49 3.15 -34.63
CA LYS A 65 4.32 4.18 -35.67
C LYS A 65 5.59 4.98 -35.93
N GLU A 66 6.38 5.29 -34.90
CA GLU A 66 7.66 5.99 -35.05
C GLU A 66 8.69 5.13 -35.77
N LYS A 67 8.77 3.83 -35.46
CA LYS A 67 9.62 2.88 -36.18
C LYS A 67 9.25 2.75 -37.67
N ASN A 68 7.96 2.80 -37.99
CA ASN A 68 7.48 2.76 -39.38
C ASN A 68 7.70 4.08 -40.12
N LYS A 69 7.72 5.23 -39.43
CA LYS A 69 8.06 6.54 -40.02
C LYS A 69 9.54 6.65 -40.37
N ASP A 70 10.43 6.11 -39.53
CA ASP A 70 11.88 6.06 -39.83
C ASP A 70 12.21 5.13 -41.01
N ALA A 71 11.35 4.16 -41.30
CA ALA A 71 11.44 3.31 -42.49
C ALA A 71 10.95 4.00 -43.79
N THR A 72 10.43 5.23 -43.72
CA THR A 72 9.81 5.93 -44.87
C THR A 72 10.83 6.70 -45.76
N ASN A 73 12.13 6.68 -45.42
CA ASN A 73 13.19 7.20 -46.32
C ASN A 73 13.75 6.15 -47.30
N LYS A 74 13.15 4.97 -47.39
CA LYS A 74 13.35 4.09 -48.54
C LYS A 74 12.14 4.22 -49.44
N LEU A 75 12.39 4.66 -50.69
CA LEU A 75 11.46 4.61 -51.81
C LEU A 75 10.61 3.34 -51.74
N PRO A 76 9.32 3.39 -52.13
CA PRO A 76 8.52 2.17 -52.16
C PRO A 76 9.21 1.22 -53.13
N GLU A 77 9.79 0.15 -52.60
CA GLU A 77 10.13 -1.00 -53.40
C GLU A 77 8.78 -1.46 -53.95
N VAL A 78 8.59 -1.15 -55.23
CA VAL A 78 7.49 -1.67 -56.03
C VAL A 78 7.55 -3.16 -55.80
N VAL A 79 6.61 -3.65 -54.98
CA VAL A 79 6.37 -5.07 -54.86
C VAL A 79 5.92 -5.47 -56.27
N ASN A 80 6.86 -6.00 -57.06
CA ASN A 80 6.52 -6.83 -58.20
C ASN A 80 5.84 -8.08 -57.64
N LEU A 81 4.55 -7.93 -57.34
CA LEU A 81 3.62 -9.04 -57.35
C LEU A 81 3.47 -9.39 -58.82
N GLU A 82 4.16 -10.44 -59.24
CA GLU A 82 3.79 -11.19 -60.44
C GLU A 82 2.31 -11.58 -60.24
N ASP A 83 1.44 -10.79 -60.84
CA ASP A 83 0.00 -10.92 -60.76
C ASP A 83 -0.37 -12.15 -61.58
N ASN A 84 -0.46 -13.32 -60.94
CA ASN A 84 -1.09 -14.49 -61.56
C ASN A 84 -2.61 -14.25 -61.56
N PRO A 85 -3.24 -13.96 -62.72
CA PRO A 85 -4.61 -13.43 -62.78
C PRO A 85 -5.70 -14.46 -62.42
N ASN A 86 -5.34 -15.66 -61.94
CA ASN A 86 -6.28 -16.78 -61.78
C ASN A 86 -6.51 -17.27 -60.33
N ILE A 87 -5.91 -16.68 -59.30
CA ILE A 87 -6.15 -17.10 -57.91
C ILE A 87 -6.99 -16.05 -57.20
N ARG A 88 -8.32 -16.17 -57.29
CA ARG A 88 -9.22 -15.38 -56.47
C ARG A 88 -9.13 -15.85 -55.01
N PRO A 89 -9.05 -14.93 -54.02
CA PRO A 89 -9.12 -15.30 -52.61
C PRO A 89 -10.38 -16.12 -52.32
N PRO A 90 -10.32 -17.11 -51.41
CA PRO A 90 -11.47 -17.91 -51.06
C PRO A 90 -12.62 -17.01 -50.60
N GLY A 91 -13.80 -17.20 -51.21
CA GLY A 91 -14.97 -16.39 -50.89
C GLY A 91 -15.33 -16.46 -49.40
N GLN A 92 -15.85 -15.37 -48.86
CA GLN A 92 -16.16 -15.18 -47.44
C GLN A 92 -16.93 -16.35 -46.81
N LYS A 93 -17.84 -16.99 -47.57
CA LYS A 93 -18.60 -18.18 -47.13
C LYS A 93 -17.71 -19.42 -46.94
N LYS A 94 -16.77 -19.67 -47.86
CA LYS A 94 -15.84 -20.81 -47.80
C LYS A 94 -14.81 -20.60 -46.68
N ALA A 95 -14.28 -19.38 -46.55
CA ALA A 95 -13.40 -19.00 -45.46
C ALA A 95 -14.07 -19.10 -44.08
N LYS A 96 -15.34 -18.68 -43.95
CA LYS A 96 -16.12 -18.91 -42.72
C LYS A 96 -16.29 -20.41 -42.45
N HIS A 97 -16.69 -21.20 -43.44
CA HIS A 97 -16.92 -22.62 -43.25
C HIS A 97 -15.65 -23.36 -42.79
N GLU A 98 -14.48 -23.06 -43.36
CA GLU A 98 -13.20 -23.61 -42.86
C GLU A 98 -12.87 -23.19 -41.42
N LEU A 99 -13.17 -21.93 -41.05
CA LEU A 99 -12.97 -21.43 -39.68
C LEU A 99 -13.90 -22.09 -38.65
N TYR A 100 -15.12 -22.49 -39.04
CA TYR A 100 -16.06 -23.16 -38.15
C TYR A 100 -15.91 -24.68 -38.17
N ALA A 101 -15.53 -25.29 -39.30
CA ALA A 101 -15.31 -26.73 -39.42
C ALA A 101 -14.02 -27.20 -38.70
N LYS A 102 -13.00 -26.34 -38.57
CA LYS A 102 -11.75 -26.66 -37.85
C LYS A 102 -11.81 -26.42 -36.33
N ARG A 103 -12.95 -25.99 -35.79
CA ARG A 103 -13.09 -25.71 -34.36
C ARG A 103 -13.24 -27.01 -33.56
N LYS A 104 -12.12 -27.52 -33.05
CA LYS A 104 -12.09 -28.30 -31.80
C LYS A 104 -12.39 -27.35 -30.63
N THR A 105 -13.64 -26.93 -30.48
CA THR A 105 -14.12 -25.95 -29.48
C THR A 105 -14.37 -26.46 -28.05
N PRO A 106 -14.58 -27.76 -27.74
CA PRO A 106 -14.88 -28.18 -26.37
C PRO A 106 -13.68 -28.06 -25.40
N GLU A 107 -12.50 -28.51 -25.83
CA GLU A 107 -11.29 -28.64 -24.98
C GLU A 107 -10.76 -27.27 -24.48
N VAL A 108 -10.69 -26.29 -25.39
CA VAL A 108 -10.14 -24.96 -25.08
C VAL A 108 -11.08 -24.19 -24.15
N TYR A 109 -12.40 -24.32 -24.34
CA TYR A 109 -13.39 -23.68 -23.47
C TYR A 109 -13.36 -24.30 -22.06
N SER A 110 -13.25 -25.63 -21.97
CA SER A 110 -13.08 -26.34 -20.69
C SER A 110 -11.82 -25.90 -19.95
N THR A 111 -10.68 -25.81 -20.63
CA THR A 111 -9.42 -25.35 -20.00
C THR A 111 -9.50 -23.90 -19.53
N ILE A 112 -10.21 -23.02 -20.25
CA ILE A 112 -10.40 -21.63 -19.85
C ILE A 112 -11.33 -21.53 -18.63
N SER A 113 -12.41 -22.32 -18.60
CA SER A 113 -13.33 -22.39 -17.46
C SER A 113 -12.62 -22.82 -16.18
N GLU A 114 -11.84 -23.91 -16.24
CA GLU A 114 -11.09 -24.41 -15.08
C GLU A 114 -10.09 -23.39 -14.52
N LYS A 115 -9.44 -22.62 -15.40
CA LYS A 115 -8.53 -21.55 -14.97
C LYS A 115 -9.27 -20.39 -14.31
N LEU A 116 -10.48 -20.07 -14.78
CA LEU A 116 -11.32 -19.05 -14.17
C LEU A 116 -11.81 -19.49 -12.79
N ASP A 117 -12.24 -20.74 -12.64
CA ASP A 117 -12.70 -21.30 -11.37
C ASP A 117 -11.57 -21.29 -10.32
N LYS A 118 -10.36 -21.72 -10.70
CA LYS A 118 -9.17 -21.64 -9.84
C LYS A 118 -8.85 -20.20 -9.44
N PHE A 119 -9.00 -19.23 -10.35
CA PHE A 119 -8.77 -17.82 -10.03
C PHE A 119 -9.81 -17.31 -9.02
N ILE A 120 -11.08 -17.66 -9.20
CA ILE A 120 -12.16 -17.31 -8.26
C ILE A 120 -11.87 -17.92 -6.88
N GLU A 121 -11.51 -19.20 -6.82
CA GLU A 121 -11.17 -19.88 -5.58
C GLU A 121 -10.00 -19.22 -4.84
N VAL A 122 -8.90 -18.95 -5.54
CA VAL A 122 -7.73 -18.24 -4.97
C VAL A 122 -8.13 -16.86 -4.46
N SER A 123 -8.99 -16.15 -5.19
CA SER A 123 -9.46 -14.81 -4.78
C SER A 123 -10.33 -14.85 -3.51
N ILE A 124 -11.12 -15.90 -3.34
CA ILE A 124 -11.96 -16.11 -2.15
C ILE A 124 -11.10 -16.47 -0.95
N VAL A 125 -10.14 -17.39 -1.12
CA VAL A 125 -9.21 -17.78 -0.04
C VAL A 125 -8.39 -16.57 0.41
N ALA A 126 -7.81 -15.81 -0.52
CA ALA A 126 -7.06 -14.60 -0.20
C ALA A 126 -7.89 -13.55 0.55
N ARG A 127 -9.18 -13.41 0.23
CA ARG A 127 -10.10 -12.51 0.95
C ARG A 127 -10.34 -13.00 2.38
N LYS A 128 -10.64 -14.29 2.55
CA LYS A 128 -10.86 -14.89 3.87
C LYS A 128 -9.62 -14.79 4.76
N ASP A 129 -8.43 -15.00 4.19
CA ASP A 129 -7.17 -14.87 4.95
C ASP A 129 -6.90 -13.44 5.37
N ARG A 130 -7.20 -12.46 4.50
CA ARG A 130 -7.13 -11.03 4.85
C ARG A 130 -8.13 -10.67 5.96
N GLU A 131 -9.35 -11.18 5.90
CA GLU A 131 -10.36 -10.95 6.95
C GLU A 131 -9.92 -11.53 8.29
N LYS A 132 -9.41 -12.76 8.32
CA LYS A 132 -8.83 -13.36 9.54
C LYS A 132 -7.68 -12.54 10.09
N MET A 133 -6.78 -12.06 9.22
CA MET A 133 -5.66 -11.22 9.64
C MET A 133 -6.15 -9.92 10.28
N LEU A 134 -7.14 -9.25 9.68
CA LEU A 134 -7.73 -8.04 10.26
C LEU A 134 -8.37 -8.30 11.62
N GLU A 135 -9.07 -9.43 11.77
CA GLU A 135 -9.66 -9.81 13.06
C GLU A 135 -8.58 -10.06 14.12
N THR A 136 -7.51 -10.79 13.78
CA THR A 136 -6.38 -10.99 14.71
C THR A 136 -5.70 -9.67 15.10
N GLN A 137 -5.56 -8.73 14.16
CA GLN A 137 -4.99 -7.41 14.43
C GLN A 137 -5.88 -6.61 15.39
N LYS A 138 -7.21 -6.65 15.19
CA LYS A 138 -8.19 -6.00 16.07
C LYS A 138 -8.16 -6.58 17.48
N ILE A 139 -8.12 -7.92 17.60
CA ILE A 139 -8.00 -8.60 18.90
C ILE A 139 -6.71 -8.20 19.60
N LEU A 140 -5.58 -8.17 18.89
CA LEU A 140 -4.29 -7.77 19.46
C LEU A 140 -4.30 -6.32 19.94
N ALA A 141 -4.90 -5.41 19.17
CA ALA A 141 -5.03 -4.00 19.54
C ALA A 141 -5.87 -3.84 20.82
N ASN A 142 -7.05 -4.47 20.87
CA ASN A 142 -7.92 -4.45 22.05
C ASN A 142 -7.23 -5.06 23.28
N SER A 143 -6.54 -6.19 23.11
CA SER A 143 -5.78 -6.84 24.18
C SER A 143 -4.69 -5.94 24.75
N LYS A 144 -3.97 -5.19 23.90
CA LYS A 144 -2.96 -4.22 24.35
C LYS A 144 -3.58 -3.07 25.14
N VAL A 145 -4.72 -2.54 24.70
CA VAL A 145 -5.43 -1.46 25.41
C VAL A 145 -5.91 -1.95 26.78
N GLU A 146 -6.52 -3.13 26.86
CA GLU A 146 -6.96 -3.69 28.15
C GLU A 146 -5.78 -4.01 29.08
N ALA A 147 -4.65 -4.49 28.55
CA ALA A 147 -3.44 -4.72 29.35
C ALA A 147 -2.90 -3.41 29.95
N ALA A 148 -2.85 -2.32 29.17
CA ALA A 148 -2.46 -1.01 29.67
C ALA A 148 -3.42 -0.51 30.76
N ARG A 149 -4.73 -0.63 30.54
CA ARG A 149 -5.77 -0.25 31.50
C ARG A 149 -5.67 -1.02 32.82
N LEU A 150 -5.38 -2.32 32.76
CA LEU A 150 -5.15 -3.13 33.96
C LEU A 150 -3.87 -2.73 34.69
N ASN A 151 -2.80 -2.40 33.96
CA ASN A 151 -1.56 -1.93 34.55
C ASN A 151 -1.72 -0.57 35.25
N ASP A 152 -2.43 0.38 34.63
CA ASP A 152 -2.74 1.68 35.23
C ASP A 152 -3.55 1.51 36.52
N LYS A 153 -4.58 0.65 36.50
CA LYS A 153 -5.37 0.32 37.69
C LYS A 153 -4.54 -0.36 38.78
N ALA A 154 -3.55 -1.19 38.40
CA ALA A 154 -2.63 -1.80 39.35
C ALA A 154 -1.67 -0.76 39.94
N ALA A 155 -1.17 0.17 39.14
CA ALA A 155 -0.32 1.27 39.58
C ALA A 155 -1.06 2.20 40.54
N GLU A 156 -2.32 2.56 40.25
CA GLU A 156 -3.18 3.36 41.11
C GLU A 156 -3.43 2.67 42.45
N LYS A 157 -3.77 1.38 42.45
CA LYS A 157 -3.92 0.59 43.68
C LYS A 157 -2.63 0.54 44.49
N ASN A 158 -1.50 0.31 43.84
CA ASN A 158 -0.19 0.28 44.49
C ASN A 158 0.17 1.65 45.10
N LEU A 159 -0.11 2.74 44.37
CA LEU A 159 0.06 4.09 44.89
C LEU A 159 -0.81 4.32 46.13
N LYS A 160 -2.09 3.91 46.08
CA LYS A 160 -3.01 4.02 47.22
C LYS A 160 -2.53 3.20 48.43
N CYS A 161 -2.03 1.98 48.23
CA CYS A 161 -1.44 1.18 49.31
C CYS A 161 -0.23 1.89 49.94
N LYS A 162 0.71 2.40 49.14
CA LYS A 162 1.87 3.15 49.64
C LYS A 162 1.47 4.42 50.39
N MET A 163 0.44 5.12 49.92
CA MET A 163 -0.12 6.27 50.63
C MET A 163 -0.76 5.89 51.97
N LEU A 164 -1.42 4.72 52.06
CA LEU A 164 -1.96 4.21 53.32
C LEU A 164 -0.84 3.83 54.30
N ASP A 165 0.22 3.18 53.82
CA ASP A 165 1.36 2.79 54.66
C ASP A 165 2.06 4.03 55.23
N THR A 166 2.33 5.03 54.40
CA THR A 166 2.92 6.31 54.84
C THR A 166 2.02 7.08 55.80
N TYR A 167 0.70 7.09 55.57
CA TYR A 167 -0.26 7.68 56.52
C TYR A 167 -0.23 6.96 57.89
N ARG A 168 -0.15 5.63 57.88
CA ARG A 168 -0.01 4.83 59.11
C ARG A 168 1.31 5.12 59.84
N GLU A 169 2.43 5.19 59.12
CA GLU A 169 3.73 5.52 59.69
C GLU A 169 3.73 6.92 60.33
N LEU A 170 3.14 7.91 59.65
CA LEU A 170 2.96 9.22 60.22
C LEU A 170 2.09 9.18 61.47
N LEU A 171 0.95 8.48 61.51
CA LEU A 171 0.14 8.34 62.73
C LEU A 171 0.94 7.82 63.93
N LEU A 172 1.81 6.83 63.70
CA LEU A 172 2.53 6.13 64.76
C LEU A 172 3.84 6.81 65.18
N ALA A 173 4.38 7.71 64.36
CA ALA A 173 5.66 8.37 64.64
C ALA A 173 5.59 9.27 65.91
N PRO A 174 6.60 9.25 66.79
CA PRO A 174 6.63 10.08 68.00
C PRO A 174 6.63 11.59 67.69
N THR A 175 5.88 12.36 68.48
CA THR A 175 5.75 13.82 68.34
C THR A 175 6.46 14.61 69.45
N THR A 176 7.05 13.92 70.43
CA THR A 176 7.62 14.51 71.66
C THR A 176 8.74 15.53 71.41
N ASN A 177 9.45 15.43 70.29
CA ASN A 177 10.57 16.32 69.94
C ASN A 177 10.23 17.36 68.85
N MET A 178 8.96 17.49 68.46
CA MET A 178 8.55 18.44 67.41
C MET A 178 8.20 19.82 68.01
N ASN A 179 8.64 20.89 67.36
CA ASN A 179 8.19 22.24 67.69
C ASN A 179 6.78 22.52 67.15
N ALA A 180 6.12 23.59 67.61
CA ALA A 180 4.74 23.91 67.23
C ALA A 180 4.53 24.05 65.71
N HIS A 181 5.50 24.63 65.00
CA HIS A 181 5.45 24.77 63.55
C HIS A 181 5.49 23.40 62.84
N ALA A 182 6.40 22.52 63.24
CA ALA A 182 6.52 21.18 62.67
C ALA A 182 5.28 20.33 62.94
N LEU A 183 4.65 20.50 64.11
CA LEU A 183 3.40 19.80 64.44
C LEU A 183 2.23 20.25 63.54
N ALA A 184 2.11 21.55 63.30
CA ALA A 184 1.09 22.11 62.41
C ALA A 184 1.26 21.66 60.96
N GLU A 185 2.49 21.62 60.44
CA GLU A 185 2.76 21.13 59.07
C GLU A 185 2.45 19.64 58.93
N ARG A 186 2.78 18.85 59.96
CA ARG A 186 2.43 17.42 60.01
C ARG A 186 0.91 17.21 60.01
N GLU A 187 0.17 17.99 60.78
CA GLU A 187 -1.30 17.92 60.82
C GLU A 187 -1.91 18.23 59.44
N LYS A 188 -1.43 19.29 58.77
CA LYS A 188 -1.86 19.62 57.39
C LYS A 188 -1.54 18.51 56.39
N ALA A 189 -0.35 17.90 56.48
CA ALA A 189 0.04 16.80 55.60
C ALA A 189 -0.88 15.58 55.81
N MET A 190 -1.16 15.23 57.05
CA MET A 190 -2.07 14.15 57.42
C MET A 190 -3.49 14.39 56.91
N GLU A 191 -4.00 15.62 57.05
CA GLU A 191 -5.32 15.99 56.55
C GLU A 191 -5.39 15.91 55.02
N SER A 192 -4.36 16.38 54.33
CA SER A 192 -4.25 16.29 52.87
C SER A 192 -4.24 14.84 52.39
N MET A 193 -3.48 13.96 53.06
CA MET A 193 -3.45 12.54 52.74
C MET A 193 -4.78 11.85 53.05
N ARG A 194 -5.45 12.21 54.15
CA ARG A 194 -6.79 11.72 54.50
C ARG A 194 -7.79 12.03 53.40
N LEU A 195 -7.80 13.27 52.91
CA LEU A 195 -8.66 13.68 51.80
C LEU A 195 -8.34 12.88 50.52
N ALA A 196 -7.06 12.72 50.16
CA ALA A 196 -6.69 11.96 48.96
C ALA A 196 -7.02 10.45 49.05
N LEU A 197 -6.92 9.85 50.23
CA LEU A 197 -7.15 8.42 50.44
C LEU A 197 -8.63 8.05 50.57
N PHE A 198 -9.40 8.93 51.22
CA PHE A 198 -10.78 8.67 51.65
C PHE A 198 -11.82 9.62 51.03
N ALA A 199 -11.45 10.43 50.04
CA ALA A 199 -12.42 11.24 49.30
C ALA A 199 -13.56 10.35 48.79
N THR A 200 -14.78 10.67 49.20
CA THR A 200 -16.00 10.07 48.68
C THR A 200 -16.26 10.67 47.29
N ASN A 201 -16.18 9.86 46.25
CA ASN A 201 -16.75 10.22 44.95
C ASN A 201 -18.28 10.25 45.12
N ASN A 202 -18.84 11.43 45.40
CA ASN A 202 -20.28 11.68 45.26
C ASN A 202 -20.67 11.75 43.78
#